data_AF-A0A1X3A1N2-F1
#
_entry.id   AF-A0A1X3A1N2-F1
#
_cell.length_a   1.000
_cell.length_b   1.000
_cell.length_c   1.000
_cell.angle_alpha   90.00
_cell.angle_beta   90.00
_cell.angle_gamma   90.00
#
_symmetry.space_group_name_H-M   'P 1'
#
loop_
_entity.id
_entity.type
_entity.pdbx_description
1 polymer ?
#
loop_
_entity_poly.entity_id
_entity_poly.type
_entity_poly.pdbx_seq_one_letter_code
_entity_poly.pdbx_strand_id
1 'polypeptide(L)' 'MSVVIDRDGRPVSYEAAVNLMDDELRELLHANLAPCSEQEFFDAYLDAHYVKYGEEFRID' A
#
# COMPACT_ATOMS: atom_id res chain seq x y z
N MET A 1 3.41 6.65 -13.75
CA MET A 1 2.70 7.36 -12.67
C MET A 1 1.23 7.00 -12.66
N SER A 2 0.91 5.89 -12.03
CA SER A 2 -0.43 5.52 -11.57
C SER A 2 -0.72 6.17 -10.21
N VAL A 3 -2.01 6.32 -9.90
CA VAL A 3 -2.50 6.95 -8.68
C VAL A 3 -3.41 5.98 -7.95
N VAL A 4 -3.23 5.91 -6.63
CA VAL A 4 -4.09 5.18 -5.68
C VAL A 4 -4.67 6.16 -4.67
N ILE A 5 -5.78 5.79 -4.04
CA ILE A 5 -6.47 6.61 -3.04
C ILE A 5 -6.12 6.09 -1.65
N ASP A 6 -5.68 6.98 -0.76
CA ASP A 6 -5.42 6.67 0.66
C ASP A 6 -6.70 6.64 1.51
N ARG A 7 -6.57 6.35 2.81
CA ARG A 7 -7.69 6.34 3.77
C ARG A 7 -8.42 7.68 3.89
N ASP A 8 -7.71 8.78 3.65
CA ASP A 8 -8.24 10.14 3.72
C ASP A 8 -8.91 10.57 2.39
N GLY A 9 -8.97 9.68 1.39
CA GLY A 9 -9.52 9.97 0.07
C GLY A 9 -8.58 10.79 -0.82
N ARG A 10 -7.30 10.91 -0.47
CA ARG A 10 -6.31 11.69 -1.22
C ARG A 10 -5.67 10.85 -2.32
N PRO A 11 -5.45 11.42 -3.51
CA PRO A 11 -4.69 10.75 -4.56
C PRO A 11 -3.20 10.75 -4.23
N VAL A 12 -2.59 9.57 -4.29
CA VAL A 12 -1.17 9.36 -4.03
C VAL A 12 -0.50 8.61 -5.18
N SER A 13 0.76 8.94 -5.46
CA SER A 13 1.55 8.21 -6.46
C SER A 13 1.81 6.78 -5.99
N TYR A 14 1.36 5.80 -6.77
CA TYR A 14 1.56 4.38 -6.44
C TYR A 14 3.05 4.02 -6.40
N GLU A 15 3.85 4.56 -7.33
CA GLU A 15 5.31 4.36 -7.33
C GLU A 15 5.97 4.94 -6.07
N ALA A 16 5.51 6.10 -5.59
CA ALA A 16 6.03 6.69 -4.36
C ALA A 16 5.63 5.86 -3.13
N ALA A 17 4.39 5.37 -3.12
CA ALA A 17 3.90 4.48 -2.09
C ALA A 17 4.76 3.22 -1.98
N VAL A 18 4.93 2.50 -3.10
CA VAL A 18 5.73 1.27 -3.18
C VAL A 18 7.16 1.47 -2.68
N ASN A 19 7.78 2.62 -2.97
CA ASN A 19 9.14 2.94 -2.51
C ASN A 19 9.24 3.20 -0.98
N LEU A 20 8.13 3.53 -0.33
CA LEU A 20 8.05 3.78 1.11
C LEU A 20 7.48 2.59 1.90
N MET A 21 6.93 1.59 1.22
CA MET A 21 6.40 0.39 1.85
C MET A 21 7.51 -0.45 2.48
N ASP A 22 7.24 -0.98 3.68
CA ASP A 22 7.96 -2.11 4.25
C ASP A 22 8.07 -3.27 3.25
N ASP A 23 9.30 -3.68 2.96
CA ASP A 23 9.62 -4.67 1.93
C ASP A 23 9.01 -6.04 2.25
N GLU A 24 8.99 -6.46 3.51
CA GLU A 24 8.44 -7.77 3.90
C GLU A 24 6.94 -7.84 3.64
N LEU A 25 6.18 -6.82 4.06
CA LEU A 25 4.75 -6.73 3.79
C LEU A 25 4.46 -6.64 2.29
N ARG A 26 5.24 -5.83 1.57
CA ARG A 26 5.08 -5.64 0.12
C ARG A 26 5.30 -6.94 -0.64
N GLU A 27 6.37 -7.67 -0.35
CA GLU A 27 6.67 -8.95 -1.00
C GLU A 27 5.66 -10.04 -0.64
N LEU A 28 5.24 -10.11 0.63
CA LEU A 28 4.20 -11.04 1.08
C LEU A 28 2.87 -10.81 0.36
N LEU A 29 2.45 -9.54 0.25
CA LEU A 29 1.21 -9.19 -0.44
C LEU A 29 1.32 -9.47 -1.94
N HIS A 30 2.47 -9.19 -2.57
CA HIS A 30 2.67 -9.50 -3.99
C HIS A 30 2.58 -11.01 -4.25
N ALA A 31 3.13 -11.84 -3.38
CA ALA A 31 3.06 -13.29 -3.50
C ALA A 31 1.62 -13.84 -3.35
N ASN A 32 0.80 -13.19 -2.53
CA ASN A 32 -0.55 -13.68 -2.19
C ASN A 32 -1.68 -13.09 -3.04
N LEU A 33 -1.57 -11.83 -3.46
CA LEU A 33 -2.63 -11.10 -4.15
C LEU A 33 -2.44 -11.04 -5.66
N ALA A 34 -1.27 -11.39 -6.19
CA ALA A 34 -1.06 -11.35 -7.64
C ALA A 34 -1.88 -12.44 -8.37
N PRO A 35 -2.56 -12.11 -9.50
CA PRO A 35 -2.71 -10.77 -10.07
C PRO A 35 -3.81 -9.94 -9.36
N CYS A 36 -3.52 -8.69 -9.03
CA CYS A 36 -4.47 -7.71 -8.47
C CYS A 36 -4.25 -6.31 -9.10
N SER A 37 -5.20 -5.41 -8.91
CA SER A 37 -5.01 -3.99 -9.24
C SER A 37 -4.12 -3.28 -8.22
N GLU A 38 -3.55 -2.15 -8.61
CA GLU A 38 -2.72 -1.31 -7.74
C GLU A 38 -3.50 -0.78 -6.52
N GLN A 39 -4.80 -0.46 -6.69
CA GLN A 39 -5.64 -0.03 -5.59
C GLN A 39 -5.91 -1.17 -4.62
N GLU A 40 -6.25 -2.37 -5.10
CA GLU A 40 -6.44 -3.54 -4.23
C GLU A 40 -5.16 -3.90 -3.47
N PHE A 41 -4.01 -3.82 -4.15
CA PHE A 41 -2.71 -4.02 -3.51
C PHE A 41 -2.44 -2.97 -2.44
N PHE A 42 -2.67 -1.70 -2.75
CA PHE A 42 -2.46 -0.59 -1.84
C PHE A 42 -3.37 -0.68 -0.61
N ASP A 43 -4.66 -0.96 -0.80
CA ASP A 43 -5.62 -1.13 0.30
C ASP A 43 -5.21 -2.26 1.25
N ALA A 44 -4.80 -3.40 0.70
CA ALA A 44 -4.30 -4.52 1.48
C ALA A 44 -3.00 -4.18 2.23
N TYR A 45 -2.14 -3.35 1.64
CA TYR A 45 -0.96 -2.84 2.31
C TYR A 45 -1.31 -1.92 3.48
N LEU A 46 -2.27 -1.00 3.33
CA LEU A 46 -2.72 -0.11 4.41
C LEU A 46 -3.24 -0.93 5.61
N ASP A 47 -4.03 -1.97 5.34
CA ASP A 47 -4.51 -2.89 6.38
C ASP A 47 -3.35 -3.64 7.06
N ALA A 48 -2.43 -4.22 6.28
CA ALA A 48 -1.31 -4.99 6.81
C ALA A 48 -0.33 -4.13 7.63
N HIS A 49 -0.07 -2.91 7.16
CA HIS A 49 0.78 -1.93 7.85
C HIS A 49 0.17 -1.55 9.20
N TYR A 50 -1.12 -1.23 9.24
CA TYR A 50 -1.82 -0.91 10.49
C TYR A 50 -1.78 -2.09 11.48
N VAL A 51 -1.94 -3.32 11.00
CA VAL A 51 -1.84 -4.52 11.85
C VAL A 51 -0.42 -4.72 12.41
N LYS A 52 0.63 -4.47 11.60
CA LYS A 52 2.04 -4.66 12.00
C LYS A 52 2.52 -3.57 12.97
N TYR A 53 2.19 -2.31 12.71
CA TYR A 53 2.78 -1.15 13.41
C TYR A 53 1.80 -0.43 14.34
N GLY A 54 0.49 -0.62 14.18
CA GLY A 54 -0.53 0.11 14.95
C GLY A 54 -0.67 1.58 14.55
N GLU A 55 -0.16 1.97 13.37
CA GLU A 55 -0.24 3.32 12.82
C GLU A 55 -0.67 3.32 11.35
N GLU A 56 -1.16 4.47 10.87
CA GLU A 56 -1.59 4.63 9.48
C GLU A 56 -0.38 4.89 8.59
N PHE A 57 -0.30 4.19 7.46
CA PHE A 57 0.69 4.48 6.43
C PHE A 57 0.36 5.81 5.73
N ARG A 58 1.31 6.75 5.74
CA ARG A 58 1.16 8.08 5.16
C ARG A 58 2.32 8.41 4.24
N ILE A 59 2.00 9.15 3.19
CA ILE A 59 2.95 9.65 2.21
C ILE A 59 2.81 11.17 2.23
N ASP A 60 3.85 11.84 2.71
CA ASP A 60 3.93 13.31 2.81
C ASP A 60 4.54 13.95 1.55
#